data_AF-A0A9J6P3S8-F1
#
_entry.id   AF-A0A9J6P3S8-F1
#
_cell.length_a   1.000
_cell.length_b   1.000
_cell.length_c   1.000
_cell.angle_alpha   90.00
_cell.angle_beta   90.00
_cell.angle_gamma   90.00
#
_symmetry.space_group_name_H-M   'P 1'
#
loop_
_entity.id
_entity.type
_entity.pdbx_description
1 polymer ?
#
loop_
_entity_poly.entity_id
_entity_poly.type
_entity_poly.pdbx_seq_one_letter_code
_entity_poly.pdbx_strand_id
1 'polypeptide(L)'
;MKMKKIICITMVVCLMFLGCNRESSNDTELMEGEVLIIPSSLYDESTKKLGAHLDMTTGCVEIEYKGNKKCIGVKYETWEGGILKNSTNIFKISIDDGFNGEVSISLKDIVMDNLETSQTTIMTTVISDQNGYSRSRKYIDRYPKSYGSSPCNIIEAFKDTDDNEISIWGFMATDDGTSSVYSQEKSIEATAEKVDWALILKVYFEDKIE
;
A
#
# COMPACT_ATOMS: atom_id res chain seq x y z
N MET A 1 -18.57 -61.30 -3.15
CA MET A 1 -19.08 -59.99 -3.63
C MET A 1 -18.94 -58.82 -2.62
N LYS A 2 -18.60 -59.06 -1.34
CA LYS A 2 -18.47 -58.00 -0.31
C LYS A 2 -17.07 -57.34 -0.26
N MET A 3 -15.98 -58.08 -0.57
CA MET A 3 -14.62 -57.51 -0.56
C MET A 3 -14.35 -56.46 -1.67
N LYS A 4 -14.90 -56.64 -2.87
CA LYS A 4 -14.73 -55.67 -3.97
C LYS A 4 -15.41 -54.31 -3.70
N LYS A 5 -16.49 -54.30 -2.92
CA LYS A 5 -17.19 -53.06 -2.53
C LYS A 5 -16.44 -52.27 -1.45
N ILE A 6 -15.76 -52.97 -0.53
CA ILE A 6 -14.97 -52.33 0.53
C ILE A 6 -13.74 -51.63 -0.06
N ILE A 7 -13.05 -52.27 -1.02
CA ILE A 7 -11.86 -51.68 -1.68
C ILE A 7 -12.22 -50.40 -2.47
N CYS A 8 -13.36 -50.36 -3.17
CA CYS A 8 -13.81 -49.14 -3.85
C CYS A 8 -14.14 -47.99 -2.88
N ILE A 9 -14.72 -48.28 -1.73
CA ILE A 9 -15.09 -47.25 -0.75
C ILE A 9 -13.83 -46.66 -0.08
N THR A 10 -12.84 -47.49 0.26
CA THR A 10 -11.58 -47.01 0.83
C THR A 10 -10.78 -46.16 -0.17
N MET A 11 -10.83 -46.49 -1.46
CA MET A 11 -10.15 -45.71 -2.50
C MET A 11 -10.79 -44.34 -2.76
N VAL A 12 -12.13 -44.24 -2.68
CA VAL A 12 -12.85 -42.95 -2.80
C VAL A 12 -12.62 -42.04 -1.59
N VAL A 13 -12.51 -42.62 -0.39
CA VAL A 13 -12.20 -41.83 0.83
C VAL A 13 -10.77 -41.30 0.80
N CYS A 14 -9.78 -42.05 0.30
CA CYS A 14 -8.41 -41.54 0.13
C CYS A 14 -8.30 -40.41 -0.91
N LEU A 15 -9.15 -40.42 -1.95
CA LEU A 15 -9.18 -39.35 -2.97
C LEU A 15 -9.76 -38.03 -2.44
N MET A 16 -10.61 -38.08 -1.41
CA MET A 16 -11.13 -36.85 -0.78
C MET A 16 -10.10 -36.14 0.12
N PHE A 17 -9.04 -36.83 0.57
CA PHE A 17 -7.95 -36.20 1.33
C PHE A 17 -6.86 -35.55 0.47
N LEU A 18 -6.87 -35.78 -0.85
CA LEU A 18 -5.96 -35.12 -1.80
C LEU A 18 -6.53 -33.81 -2.38
N GLY A 19 -7.76 -33.46 -2.01
CA GLY A 19 -8.55 -32.41 -2.66
C GLY A 19 -8.56 -31.03 -2.02
N CYS A 20 -7.67 -30.73 -1.07
CA CYS A 20 -7.52 -29.39 -0.48
C CYS A 20 -6.06 -29.01 -0.21
N ASN A 21 -5.12 -29.39 -1.08
CA ASN A 21 -3.91 -28.57 -1.21
C ASN A 21 -4.22 -27.45 -2.19
N ARG A 22 -4.88 -26.42 -1.67
CA ARG A 22 -4.73 -25.09 -2.26
C ARG A 22 -3.23 -24.82 -2.16
N GLU A 23 -2.53 -24.84 -3.29
CA GLU A 23 -1.18 -24.32 -3.37
C GLU A 23 -1.24 -22.87 -2.88
N SER A 24 -0.97 -22.70 -1.59
CA SER A 24 -0.62 -21.41 -1.01
C SER A 24 0.74 -21.09 -1.62
N SER A 25 0.70 -20.29 -2.66
CA SER A 25 1.87 -19.68 -3.27
C SER A 25 2.74 -19.05 -2.17
N ASN A 26 3.93 -19.61 -1.98
CA ASN A 26 5.06 -19.03 -1.24
C ASN A 26 4.84 -18.73 0.25
N ASP A 27 4.90 -19.77 1.10
CA ASP A 27 5.41 -19.65 2.48
C ASP A 27 6.87 -19.18 2.42
N THR A 28 7.09 -17.88 2.19
CA THR A 28 8.43 -17.30 2.32
C THR A 28 8.57 -16.86 3.76
N GLU A 29 8.90 -17.80 4.64
CA GLU A 29 9.10 -17.53 6.06
C GLU A 29 9.98 -16.27 6.21
N LEU A 30 9.47 -15.26 6.92
CA LEU A 30 10.21 -14.02 7.15
C LEU A 30 11.37 -14.31 8.10
N MET A 31 12.54 -13.76 7.76
CA MET A 31 13.69 -13.71 8.67
C MET A 31 13.53 -12.52 9.63
N GLU A 32 14.26 -12.57 10.74
CA GLU A 32 14.31 -11.43 11.67
C GLU A 32 14.90 -10.20 10.96
N GLY A 33 14.22 -9.06 11.08
CA GLY A 33 14.54 -7.81 10.39
C GLY A 33 13.92 -7.68 8.99
N GLU A 34 13.18 -8.68 8.50
CA GLU A 34 12.51 -8.59 7.20
C GLU A 34 11.09 -8.03 7.30
N VAL A 35 10.75 -7.24 6.27
CA VAL A 35 9.42 -6.70 6.02
C VAL A 35 8.95 -7.22 4.66
N LEU A 36 7.74 -7.77 4.61
CA LEU A 36 7.05 -8.14 3.39
C LEU A 36 5.91 -7.15 3.16
N ILE A 37 5.94 -6.49 2.00
CA ILE A 37 4.88 -5.61 1.55
C ILE A 37 4.07 -6.35 0.49
N ILE A 38 2.76 -6.42 0.67
CA ILE A 38 1.84 -7.15 -0.20
C ILE A 38 0.77 -6.16 -0.74
N PRO A 39 0.50 -6.15 -2.05
CA PRO A 39 -0.62 -5.37 -2.60
C PRO A 39 -1.94 -5.80 -1.94
N SER A 40 -2.66 -4.87 -1.32
CA SER A 40 -3.91 -5.22 -0.64
C SER A 40 -5.04 -5.50 -1.63
N SER A 41 -5.88 -6.47 -1.29
CA SER A 41 -7.11 -6.77 -2.03
C SER A 41 -8.29 -5.83 -1.71
N LEU A 42 -8.14 -4.94 -0.72
CA LEU A 42 -9.19 -4.01 -0.28
C LEU A 42 -9.75 -3.14 -1.44
N TYR A 43 -8.91 -2.85 -2.43
CA TYR A 43 -9.25 -2.08 -3.63
C TYR A 43 -9.22 -2.92 -4.92
N ASP A 44 -9.85 -4.11 -4.89
CA ASP A 44 -10.03 -4.99 -6.05
C ASP A 44 -10.90 -4.40 -7.19
N GLU A 45 -11.12 -5.17 -8.26
CA GLU A 45 -11.93 -4.73 -9.41
C GLU A 45 -13.37 -4.32 -9.04
N SER A 46 -13.92 -4.85 -7.95
CA SER A 46 -15.29 -4.55 -7.52
C SER A 46 -15.37 -3.18 -6.85
N THR A 47 -14.38 -2.85 -6.04
CA THR A 47 -14.27 -1.58 -5.30
C THR A 47 -13.70 -0.44 -6.15
N LYS A 48 -12.86 -0.73 -7.16
CA LYS A 48 -12.40 0.26 -8.16
C LYS A 48 -13.54 0.99 -8.86
N LYS A 49 -14.65 0.28 -9.13
CA LYS A 49 -15.86 0.88 -9.72
C LYS A 49 -16.49 1.93 -8.81
N LEU A 50 -16.34 1.79 -7.50
CA LEU A 50 -16.82 2.77 -6.52
C LEU A 50 -15.87 3.96 -6.41
N GLY A 51 -14.57 3.77 -6.61
CA GLY A 51 -13.56 4.83 -6.49
C GLY A 51 -13.89 6.09 -7.31
N ALA A 52 -14.31 5.91 -8.57
CA ALA A 52 -14.71 7.02 -9.44
C ALA A 52 -15.95 7.81 -8.95
N HIS A 53 -16.75 7.22 -8.05
CA HIS A 53 -17.93 7.87 -7.46
C HIS A 53 -17.67 8.42 -6.06
N LEU A 54 -16.53 8.11 -5.45
CA LEU A 54 -16.17 8.56 -4.11
C LEU A 54 -15.33 9.84 -4.13
N ASP A 55 -14.92 10.32 -5.31
CA ASP A 55 -14.03 11.47 -5.50
C ASP A 55 -12.77 11.38 -4.62
N MET A 56 -12.23 10.17 -4.49
CA MET A 56 -11.09 9.86 -3.65
C MET A 56 -10.09 9.01 -4.41
N THR A 57 -8.81 9.37 -4.28
CA THR A 57 -7.71 8.50 -4.71
C THR A 57 -7.22 7.74 -3.49
N THR A 58 -7.14 6.42 -3.57
CA THR A 58 -6.79 5.57 -2.42
C THR A 58 -5.67 4.60 -2.73
N GLY A 59 -5.00 4.15 -1.68
CA GLY A 59 -4.00 3.08 -1.70
C GLY A 59 -4.09 2.26 -0.42
N CYS A 60 -3.81 0.97 -0.50
CA CYS A 60 -3.70 0.09 0.67
C CYS A 60 -2.66 -0.98 0.38
N VAL A 61 -1.84 -1.28 1.38
CA VAL A 61 -0.91 -2.42 1.37
C VAL A 61 -1.07 -3.20 2.66
N GLU A 62 -0.90 -4.52 2.55
CA GLU A 62 -0.69 -5.39 3.69
C GLU A 62 0.81 -5.42 4.02
N ILE A 63 1.13 -5.44 5.30
CA ILE A 63 2.51 -5.44 5.81
C ILE A 63 2.64 -6.58 6.81
N GLU A 64 3.57 -7.47 6.52
CA GLU A 64 4.06 -8.45 7.48
C GLU A 64 5.49 -8.10 7.86
N TYR A 65 5.76 -8.00 9.15
CA TYR A 65 7.05 -7.67 9.70
C TYR A 65 7.39 -8.64 10.81
N LYS A 66 8.63 -9.14 10.79
CA LYS A 66 9.19 -9.97 11.85
C LYS A 66 10.52 -9.36 12.29
N GLY A 67 10.55 -8.77 13.47
CA GLY A 67 11.77 -8.21 14.03
C GLY A 67 11.53 -7.62 15.41
N ASN A 68 12.50 -6.85 15.89
CA ASN A 68 12.54 -6.35 17.27
C ASN A 68 12.28 -4.83 17.40
N LYS A 69 12.03 -4.13 16.28
CA LYS A 69 11.63 -2.73 16.29
C LYS A 69 10.30 -2.60 17.02
N LYS A 70 10.16 -1.50 17.77
CA LYS A 70 9.03 -1.26 18.67
C LYS A 70 7.97 -0.34 18.09
N CYS A 71 8.24 0.21 16.91
CA CYS A 71 7.31 1.11 16.24
C CYS A 71 7.28 0.83 14.75
N ILE A 72 6.10 0.98 14.16
CA ILE A 72 5.92 1.25 12.73
C ILE A 72 5.45 2.69 12.57
N GLY A 73 6.15 3.44 11.73
CA GLY A 73 5.84 4.81 11.39
C GLY A 73 5.42 4.94 9.93
N VAL A 74 4.62 5.96 9.66
CA VAL A 74 4.27 6.36 8.29
C VAL A 74 4.69 7.79 8.08
N LYS A 75 5.34 8.05 6.96
CA LYS A 75 5.69 9.39 6.49
C LYS A 75 5.29 9.57 5.05
N TYR A 76 5.26 10.82 4.60
CA TYR A 76 5.14 11.12 3.19
C TYR A 76 6.29 11.99 2.71
N GLU A 77 6.55 11.89 1.42
CA GLU A 77 7.47 12.75 0.69
C GLU A 77 6.73 13.48 -0.43
N THR A 78 7.08 14.74 -0.67
CA THR A 78 6.69 15.44 -1.88
C THR A 78 7.91 15.64 -2.76
N TRP A 79 7.72 15.39 -4.05
CA TRP A 79 8.74 15.51 -5.08
C TRP A 79 8.23 16.49 -6.14
N GLU A 80 9.13 17.32 -6.65
CA GLU A 80 8.84 18.27 -7.73
C GLU A 80 9.98 18.27 -8.75
N GLY A 81 9.63 18.11 -10.02
CA GLY A 81 10.60 18.00 -11.12
C GLY A 81 11.61 16.88 -10.89
N GLY A 82 11.16 15.74 -10.37
CA GLY A 82 12.00 14.59 -10.06
C GLY A 82 12.92 14.73 -8.84
N ILE A 83 12.76 15.77 -8.01
CA ILE A 83 13.62 16.02 -6.85
C ILE A 83 12.77 16.04 -5.56
N LEU A 84 13.23 15.32 -4.54
CA LEU A 84 12.64 15.37 -3.19
C LEU A 84 12.65 16.80 -2.64
N LYS A 85 11.46 17.32 -2.32
CA LYS A 85 11.25 18.66 -1.74
C LYS A 85 11.01 18.64 -0.25
N ASN A 86 10.19 17.70 0.22
CA ASN A 86 9.85 17.59 1.63
C ASN A 86 9.72 16.12 2.03
N SER A 87 10.07 15.82 3.28
CA SER A 87 9.83 14.53 3.92
C SER A 87 9.24 14.80 5.30
N THR A 88 8.05 14.26 5.59
CA THR A 88 7.31 14.60 6.81
C THR A 88 6.67 13.37 7.43
N ASN A 89 7.03 13.12 8.69
CA ASN A 89 6.40 12.08 9.51
C ASN A 89 4.92 12.40 9.73
N ILE A 90 4.05 11.40 9.57
CA ILE A 90 2.60 11.54 9.77
C ILE A 90 2.26 11.14 11.20
N PHE A 91 2.54 9.90 11.57
CA PHE A 91 2.42 9.34 12.92
C PHE A 91 3.13 7.99 12.98
N LYS A 92 3.32 7.48 14.20
CA LYS A 92 3.80 6.12 14.47
C LYS A 92 2.93 5.45 15.52
N ILE A 93 2.92 4.12 15.51
CA ILE A 93 2.26 3.31 16.54
C ILE A 93 3.26 2.34 17.16
N SER A 94 3.02 1.96 18.42
CA SER A 94 3.72 0.83 19.03
C SER A 94 3.38 -0.45 18.30
N ILE A 95 4.38 -1.30 18.13
CA ILE A 95 4.21 -2.69 17.72
C ILE A 95 4.92 -3.58 18.72
N ASP A 96 4.40 -4.79 18.90
CA ASP A 96 5.10 -5.83 19.67
C ASP A 96 6.18 -6.47 18.78
N ASP A 97 6.72 -7.64 19.17
CA ASP A 97 7.74 -8.33 18.37
C ASP A 97 7.13 -8.82 17.02
N GLY A 98 7.11 -7.91 16.03
CA GLY A 98 6.50 -8.08 14.71
C GLY A 98 5.26 -7.19 14.48
N PHE A 99 4.80 -7.16 13.23
CA PHE A 99 3.57 -6.49 12.83
C PHE A 99 2.89 -7.28 11.71
N ASN A 100 1.56 -7.46 11.81
CA ASN A 100 0.75 -8.01 10.73
C ASN A 100 -0.51 -7.15 10.63
N GLY A 101 -0.61 -6.38 9.56
CA GLY A 101 -1.67 -5.40 9.40
C GLY A 101 -1.61 -4.70 8.06
N GLU A 102 -2.26 -3.55 7.98
CA GLU A 102 -2.44 -2.80 6.75
C GLU A 102 -2.06 -1.32 6.96
N VAL A 103 -1.56 -0.71 5.89
CA VAL A 103 -1.41 0.74 5.80
C VAL A 103 -2.22 1.23 4.61
N SER A 104 -3.16 2.13 4.86
CA SER A 104 -3.99 2.74 3.83
C SER A 104 -3.91 4.26 3.82
N ILE A 105 -4.12 4.81 2.63
CA ILE A 105 -4.15 6.24 2.37
C ILE A 105 -5.35 6.58 1.51
N SER A 106 -5.90 7.77 1.76
CA SER A 106 -6.82 8.43 0.85
C SER A 106 -6.48 9.90 0.69
N LEU A 107 -6.58 10.37 -0.54
CA LEU A 107 -6.53 11.78 -0.91
C LEU A 107 -7.93 12.19 -1.33
N LYS A 108 -8.43 13.26 -0.70
CA LYS A 108 -9.73 13.85 -1.00
C LYS A 108 -9.59 15.34 -1.25
N ASP A 109 -10.00 15.74 -2.44
CA ASP A 109 -10.02 17.12 -2.84
C ASP A 109 -11.03 17.93 -2.04
N ILE A 110 -10.66 19.17 -1.74
CA ILE A 110 -11.55 20.14 -1.09
C ILE A 110 -12.21 20.94 -2.20
N VAL A 111 -13.53 20.88 -2.29
CA VAL A 111 -14.32 21.71 -3.19
C VAL A 111 -14.77 22.94 -2.40
N MET A 112 -14.42 24.13 -2.89
CA MET A 112 -14.82 25.41 -2.29
C MET A 112 -16.27 25.77 -2.68
N ASP A 113 -16.85 26.77 -2.01
CA ASP A 113 -18.22 27.21 -2.26
C ASP A 113 -18.48 27.68 -3.71
N ASN A 114 -17.43 28.13 -4.39
CA ASN A 114 -17.47 28.52 -5.80
C ASN A 114 -17.34 27.32 -6.77
N LEU A 115 -17.40 26.08 -6.26
CA LEU A 115 -17.20 24.83 -6.99
C LEU A 115 -15.79 24.62 -7.55
N GLU A 116 -14.83 25.48 -7.20
CA GLU A 116 -13.44 25.26 -7.57
C GLU A 116 -12.75 24.34 -6.56
N THR A 117 -11.89 23.45 -7.06
CA THR A 117 -11.03 22.65 -6.19
C THR A 117 -9.98 23.53 -5.50
N SER A 118 -9.72 23.30 -4.22
CA SER A 118 -8.63 23.94 -3.48
C SER A 118 -7.26 23.51 -4.03
N GLN A 119 -6.23 24.33 -3.78
CA GLN A 119 -4.82 23.93 -3.94
C GLN A 119 -4.34 22.98 -2.84
N THR A 120 -5.20 22.67 -1.87
CA THR A 120 -4.95 21.72 -0.81
C THR A 120 -5.85 20.50 -0.95
N THR A 121 -5.31 19.32 -0.65
CA THR A 121 -6.08 18.07 -0.54
C THR A 121 -6.00 17.54 0.89
N ILE A 122 -7.02 16.79 1.30
CA ILE A 122 -7.05 16.12 2.60
C ILE A 122 -6.44 14.74 2.43
N MET A 123 -5.29 14.53 3.04
CA MET A 123 -4.68 13.21 3.18
C MET A 123 -5.16 12.57 4.48
N THR A 124 -5.76 11.38 4.39
CA THR A 124 -6.04 10.53 5.55
C THR A 124 -5.20 9.27 5.43
N THR A 125 -4.43 8.96 6.47
CA THR A 125 -3.57 7.78 6.54
C THR A 125 -3.98 6.93 7.73
N VAL A 126 -4.01 5.62 7.57
CA VAL A 126 -4.42 4.67 8.59
C VAL A 126 -3.40 3.53 8.67
N ILE A 127 -3.01 3.17 9.88
CA ILE A 127 -2.36 1.90 10.18
C ILE A 127 -3.37 1.08 10.97
N SER A 128 -3.64 -0.14 10.53
CA SER A 128 -4.59 -1.05 11.18
C SER A 128 -4.02 -2.44 11.34
N ASP A 129 -4.43 -3.13 12.39
CA ASP A 129 -4.14 -4.53 12.67
C ASP A 129 -5.38 -5.19 13.28
N GLN A 130 -5.23 -6.42 13.75
CA GLN A 130 -6.28 -7.15 14.47
C GLN A 130 -6.75 -6.47 15.78
N ASN A 131 -5.96 -5.56 16.35
CA ASN A 131 -6.24 -4.87 17.61
C ASN A 131 -6.96 -3.53 17.41
N GLY A 132 -6.99 -3.00 16.19
CA GLY A 132 -7.74 -1.80 15.85
C GLY A 132 -7.06 -0.98 14.75
N TYR A 133 -7.23 0.34 14.82
CA TYR A 133 -6.60 1.24 13.87
C TYR A 133 -6.18 2.55 14.53
N SER A 134 -5.11 3.13 14.01
CA SER A 134 -4.70 4.51 14.26
C SER A 134 -4.80 5.29 12.97
N ARG A 135 -5.34 6.51 13.03
CA ARG A 135 -5.50 7.37 11.85
C ARG A 135 -4.90 8.74 12.09
N SER A 136 -4.41 9.34 11.01
CA SER A 136 -4.04 10.75 10.97
C SER A 136 -4.65 11.41 9.74
N ARG A 137 -4.93 12.71 9.87
CA ARG A 137 -5.43 13.56 8.79
C ARG A 137 -4.54 14.78 8.68
N LYS A 138 -4.05 15.06 7.47
CA LYS A 138 -3.24 16.24 7.15
C LYS A 138 -3.80 16.94 5.92
N TYR A 139 -3.61 18.25 5.88
CA TYR A 139 -3.77 19.05 4.67
C TYR A 139 -2.41 19.10 3.99
N ILE A 140 -2.37 18.81 2.70
CA ILE A 140 -1.15 18.88 1.90
C ILE A 140 -1.41 19.71 0.65
N ASP A 141 -0.38 20.40 0.20
CA ASP A 141 -0.41 21.13 -1.06
C ASP A 141 -0.52 20.15 -2.24
N ARG A 142 -1.19 20.59 -3.29
CA ARG A 142 -1.43 19.82 -4.51
C ARG A 142 -0.62 20.39 -5.67
N TYR A 143 -0.32 19.52 -6.63
CA TYR A 143 0.12 19.89 -7.97
C TYR A 143 -0.91 20.81 -8.70
N PRO A 144 -0.47 21.55 -9.74
CA PRO A 144 -1.35 22.39 -10.55
C PRO A 144 -2.52 21.61 -11.18
N LYS A 145 -3.72 22.19 -11.15
CA LYS A 145 -4.95 21.54 -11.67
C LYS A 145 -4.90 21.10 -13.13
N SER A 146 -3.99 21.67 -13.93
CA SER A 146 -3.81 21.33 -15.34
C SER A 146 -3.07 20.03 -15.57
N TYR A 147 -2.53 19.38 -14.53
CA TYR A 147 -1.78 18.15 -14.68
C TYR A 147 -2.70 16.94 -14.63
N GLY A 148 -2.49 15.99 -15.54
CA GLY A 148 -2.99 14.63 -15.40
C GLY A 148 -2.33 13.94 -14.20
N SER A 149 -3.07 13.08 -13.53
CA SER A 149 -2.59 12.39 -12.32
C SER A 149 -3.05 10.96 -12.22
N SER A 150 -2.23 10.09 -11.63
CA SER A 150 -2.54 8.69 -11.39
C SER A 150 -1.91 8.18 -10.11
N PRO A 151 -2.56 7.26 -9.37
CA PRO A 151 -1.87 6.50 -8.34
C PRO A 151 -0.78 5.61 -8.97
N CYS A 152 0.30 5.41 -8.22
CA CYS A 152 1.41 4.50 -8.47
C CYS A 152 1.40 3.47 -7.34
N ASN A 153 0.79 2.32 -7.60
CA ASN A 153 0.63 1.25 -6.62
C ASN A 153 1.77 0.24 -6.76
N ILE A 154 2.08 -0.48 -5.68
CA ILE A 154 2.87 -1.71 -5.78
C ILE A 154 2.07 -2.76 -6.58
N ILE A 155 2.75 -3.49 -7.46
CA ILE A 155 2.11 -4.44 -8.38
C ILE A 155 2.28 -5.87 -7.88
N GLU A 156 3.44 -6.17 -7.30
CA GLU A 156 3.82 -7.48 -6.78
C GLU A 156 4.31 -7.34 -5.34
N ALA A 157 4.17 -8.41 -4.57
CA ALA A 157 4.72 -8.46 -3.23
C ALA A 157 6.26 -8.46 -3.28
N PHE A 158 6.90 -7.77 -2.35
CA PHE A 158 8.35 -7.71 -2.26
C PHE A 158 8.81 -7.66 -0.81
N LYS A 159 10.03 -8.13 -0.59
CA LYS A 159 10.71 -8.06 0.70
C LYS A 159 11.68 -6.90 0.76
N ASP A 160 11.79 -6.31 1.93
CA ASP A 160 12.80 -5.30 2.28
C ASP A 160 13.23 -5.51 3.75
N THR A 161 14.11 -4.65 4.25
CA THR A 161 14.61 -4.69 5.63
C THR A 161 14.02 -3.57 6.47
N ASP A 162 13.87 -3.81 7.78
CA ASP A 162 13.35 -2.82 8.74
C ASP A 162 14.30 -1.64 9.02
N ASP A 163 15.54 -1.69 8.51
CA ASP A 163 16.48 -0.58 8.46
C ASP A 163 16.17 0.46 7.36
N ASN A 164 15.31 0.14 6.40
CA ASN A 164 14.98 1.00 5.26
C ASN A 164 13.63 1.72 5.44
N GLU A 165 13.50 2.85 4.76
CA GLU A 165 12.20 3.49 4.54
C GLU A 165 11.61 2.95 3.24
N ILE A 166 10.48 2.27 3.36
CA ILE A 166 9.92 1.47 2.27
C ILE A 166 8.76 2.24 1.64
N SER A 167 8.88 2.55 0.34
CA SER A 167 7.77 3.12 -0.42
C SER A 167 6.69 2.10 -0.68
N ILE A 168 5.48 2.42 -0.22
CA ILE A 168 4.32 1.52 -0.29
C ILE A 168 3.24 2.02 -1.24
N TRP A 169 3.24 3.32 -1.56
CA TRP A 169 2.27 3.92 -2.46
C TRP A 169 2.76 5.28 -2.97
N GLY A 170 2.35 5.68 -4.17
CA GLY A 170 2.59 7.03 -4.67
C GLY A 170 1.41 7.62 -5.44
N PHE A 171 1.43 8.93 -5.61
CA PHE A 171 0.52 9.69 -6.47
C PHE A 171 1.33 10.61 -7.36
N MET A 172 1.20 10.39 -8.67
CA MET A 172 2.06 11.00 -9.68
C MET A 172 1.23 11.99 -10.50
N ALA A 173 1.81 13.14 -10.82
CA ALA A 173 1.18 14.13 -11.68
C ALA A 173 2.19 14.70 -12.69
N THR A 174 1.73 14.87 -13.93
CA THR A 174 2.52 15.37 -15.06
C THR A 174 1.77 16.46 -15.79
N ASP A 175 2.48 17.49 -16.26
CA ASP A 175 1.89 18.54 -17.09
C ASP A 175 1.42 17.94 -18.42
N ASP A 176 0.13 18.05 -18.71
CA ASP A 176 -0.51 17.58 -19.94
C ASP A 176 0.09 18.24 -21.20
N GLY A 177 0.79 19.37 -21.05
CA GLY A 177 1.55 20.02 -22.12
C GLY A 177 2.87 19.34 -22.48
N THR A 178 3.38 18.45 -21.63
CA THR A 178 4.60 17.68 -21.88
C THR A 178 4.27 16.35 -22.54
N SER A 179 4.94 16.02 -23.65
CA SER A 179 4.65 14.80 -24.44
C SER A 179 5.07 13.48 -23.77
N SER A 180 5.39 13.51 -22.48
CA SER A 180 5.76 12.30 -21.72
C SER A 180 4.51 11.55 -21.30
N VAL A 181 4.25 10.43 -21.96
CA VAL A 181 3.25 9.46 -21.53
C VAL A 181 3.69 8.92 -20.17
N TYR A 182 2.85 9.08 -19.14
CA TYR A 182 3.08 8.48 -17.84
C TYR A 182 3.22 6.95 -17.97
N SER A 183 4.33 6.42 -17.48
CA SER A 183 4.54 4.99 -17.29
C SER A 183 5.19 4.75 -15.94
N GLN A 184 4.61 3.85 -15.15
CA GLN A 184 5.20 3.43 -13.89
C GLN A 184 6.52 2.69 -14.16
N GLU A 185 7.56 3.10 -13.44
CA GLU A 185 8.87 2.46 -13.45
C GLU A 185 8.92 1.28 -12.47
N LYS A 186 10.09 0.65 -12.35
CA LYS A 186 10.28 -0.50 -11.44
C LYS A 186 9.97 -0.17 -9.98
N SER A 187 10.21 1.07 -9.53
CA SER A 187 9.88 1.53 -8.18
C SER A 187 9.09 2.84 -8.21
N ILE A 188 8.47 3.15 -7.08
CA ILE A 188 7.67 4.37 -6.89
C ILE A 188 8.57 5.60 -6.99
N GLU A 189 9.76 5.56 -6.37
CA GLU A 189 10.75 6.64 -6.43
C GLU A 189 11.30 6.85 -7.84
N ALA A 190 11.64 5.78 -8.55
CA ALA A 190 12.10 5.90 -9.93
C ALA A 190 11.02 6.50 -10.85
N THR A 191 9.75 6.27 -10.52
CA THR A 191 8.62 6.94 -11.21
C THR A 191 8.55 8.42 -10.82
N ALA A 192 8.70 8.74 -9.53
CA ALA A 192 8.69 10.12 -9.02
C ALA A 192 9.80 10.98 -9.64
N GLU A 193 10.98 10.41 -9.90
CA GLU A 193 12.10 11.08 -10.59
C GLU A 193 11.79 11.52 -12.03
N LYS A 194 10.75 10.95 -12.66
CA LYS A 194 10.40 11.21 -14.07
C LYS A 194 9.17 12.09 -14.26
N VAL A 195 8.49 12.48 -13.18
CA VAL A 195 7.24 13.27 -13.24
C VAL A 195 7.44 14.67 -12.67
N ASP A 196 6.54 15.58 -13.04
CA ASP A 196 6.61 16.97 -12.60
C ASP A 196 6.28 17.13 -11.11
N TRP A 197 5.43 16.27 -10.57
CA TRP A 197 5.09 16.25 -9.16
C TRP A 197 4.75 14.84 -8.67
N ALA A 198 5.17 14.50 -7.45
CA ALA A 198 4.75 13.27 -6.80
C ALA A 198 4.55 13.42 -5.29
N LEU A 199 3.62 12.63 -4.76
CA LEU A 199 3.47 12.33 -3.34
C LEU A 199 3.79 10.86 -3.12
N ILE A 200 4.73 10.53 -2.25
CA ILE A 200 5.10 9.15 -1.91
C ILE A 200 4.76 8.89 -0.45
N LEU A 201 4.10 7.78 -0.17
CA LEU A 201 3.86 7.26 1.18
C LEU A 201 4.91 6.18 1.49
N LYS A 202 5.59 6.34 2.62
CA LYS A 202 6.60 5.39 3.10
C LYS A 202 6.27 4.89 4.50
N VAL A 203 6.66 3.64 4.75
CA VAL A 203 6.71 3.06 6.10
C VAL A 203 8.14 2.94 6.57
N TYR A 204 8.34 2.98 7.88
CA TYR A 204 9.65 2.83 8.50
C TYR A 204 9.49 2.23 9.90
N PHE A 205 10.55 1.63 10.43
CA PHE A 205 10.53 0.96 11.73
C PHE A 205 11.58 1.56 12.68
N GLU A 206 11.22 1.72 13.95
CA GLU A 206 12.08 2.37 14.96
C GLU A 206 12.09 1.63 16.29
N ASP A 207 13.18 1.75 17.03
CA ASP A 207 13.33 1.14 18.36
C ASP A 207 12.48 1.82 19.45
N LYS A 208 12.00 3.06 19.23
CA LYS A 208 11.37 3.89 20.27
C LYS A 208 10.27 4.84 19.76
N ILE A 209 9.26 5.06 20.60
CA ILE A 209 8.27 6.12 20.45
C ILE A 209 8.81 7.37 21.15
N GLU A 210 9.53 8.21 20.41
CA GLU A 210 9.75 9.62 20.78
C GLU A 210 8.44 10.42 20.76
#